data_AF-A0A8T3YIM7-F1
#
_entry.id   AF-A0A8T3YIM7-F1
#
_cell.length_a   1.000
_cell.length_b   1.000
_cell.length_c   1.000
_cell.angle_alpha   90.00
_cell.angle_beta   90.00
_cell.angle_gamma   90.00
#
_symmetry.space_group_name_H-M   'P 1'
#
loop_
_entity.id
_entity.type
_entity.pdbx_description
1 polymer ?
#
loop_
_entity_poly.entity_id
_entity_poly.type
_entity_poly.pdbx_seq_one_letter_code
_entity_poly.pdbx_strand_id
1 'polypeptide(L)' 'MKDNRPVRIMLKEQAREEFEELNRIAGEQQAKGITNSEEIQLLKAIKQKSDLIRQNPLYGNNIPKKTNPQDHGRFQPIQG' A
#
# COMPACT_ATOMS: atom_id res chain seq x y z
N MET A 1 13.93 20.10 9.59
CA MET A 1 12.77 20.26 10.51
C MET A 1 12.11 18.89 10.61
N LYS A 2 12.18 18.21 11.77
CA LYS A 2 11.54 16.91 11.97
C LYS A 2 10.05 17.17 12.21
N ASP A 3 9.24 16.95 11.18
CA ASP A 3 7.79 17.04 11.26
C ASP A 3 7.27 15.91 12.17
N ASN A 4 7.17 16.16 13.49
CA ASN A 4 6.74 15.19 14.50
C ASN A 4 5.22 14.96 14.48
N ARG A 5 4.58 15.05 13.31
CA ARG A 5 3.14 14.80 13.19
C ARG A 5 2.90 13.29 13.28
N PRO A 6 2.00 12.82 14.15
CA PRO A 6 1.71 11.40 14.27
C PRO A 6 1.10 10.89 12.96
N VAL A 7 1.84 10.05 12.24
CA VAL A 7 1.42 9.43 10.98
C VAL A 7 0.57 8.21 11.33
N ARG A 8 -0.71 8.25 10.96
CA ARG A 8 -1.62 7.11 11.12
C ARG A 8 -1.71 6.35 9.79
N ILE A 9 -1.15 5.15 9.75
CA ILE A 9 -1.32 4.22 8.63
C ILE A 9 -2.68 3.54 8.81
N MET A 10 -3.53 3.61 7.79
CA MET A 10 -4.82 2.92 7.75
C MET A 10 -4.88 2.07 6.49
N LEU A 11 -5.10 0.76 6.67
CA LEU A 11 -5.45 -0.12 5.57
C LEU A 11 -6.92 0.15 5.19
N LYS A 12 -7.19 0.27 3.90
CA LYS A 12 -8.57 0.29 3.39
C LYS A 12 -9.18 -1.12 3.53
N GLU A 13 -10.49 -1.21 3.55
CA GLU A 13 -11.26 -2.45 3.82
C GLU A 13 -10.69 -3.69 3.13
N GLN A 14 -10.65 -3.74 1.80
CA GLN A 14 -10.07 -4.88 1.08
C GLN A 14 -8.60 -5.15 1.44
N ALA A 15 -7.79 -4.10 1.57
CA ALA A 15 -6.37 -4.25 1.92
C ALA A 15 -6.19 -4.79 3.35
N ARG A 16 -7.15 -4.53 4.24
CA ARG A 16 -7.16 -5.10 5.58
C ARG A 16 -7.51 -6.59 5.52
N GLU A 17 -8.55 -6.96 4.79
CA GLU A 17 -8.96 -8.36 4.62
C GLU A 17 -7.83 -9.21 4.04
N GLU A 18 -7.19 -8.76 2.96
CA GLU A 18 -6.06 -9.47 2.35
C GLU A 18 -4.84 -9.56 3.28
N PHE A 19 -4.60 -8.52 4.08
CA PHE A 19 -3.51 -8.54 5.06
C PHE A 19 -3.78 -9.51 6.22
N GLU A 20 -5.02 -9.58 6.71
CA GLU A 20 -5.42 -10.52 7.76
C GLU A 20 -5.30 -11.97 7.27
N GLU A 21 -5.71 -12.26 6.03
CA GLU A 21 -5.57 -13.59 5.45
C GLU A 21 -4.11 -13.99 5.26
N LEU A 22 -3.26 -13.09 4.72
CA LEU A 22 -1.82 -13.33 4.61
C LEU A 22 -1.19 -13.61 5.98
N ASN A 23 -1.59 -12.87 7.02
CA ASN A 23 -1.08 -13.06 8.37
C ASN A 23 -1.54 -14.40 8.97
N ARG A 24 -2.76 -14.86 8.65
CA ARG A 24 -3.27 -16.18 9.02
C ARG A 24 -2.44 -17.30 8.39
N ILE A 25 -2.26 -17.27 7.07
CA ILE A 25 -1.49 -18.28 6.32
C ILE A 25 -0.04 -18.35 6.82
N ALA A 26 0.62 -17.20 6.95
CA ALA A 26 1.98 -17.13 7.47
C ALA A 26 2.10 -17.62 8.92
N GLY A 27 1.07 -17.41 9.74
CA GLY A 27 0.99 -17.93 11.11
C GLY A 27 0.85 -19.45 11.16
N GLU A 28 -0.03 -20.02 10.30
CA GLU A 28 -0.19 -21.47 10.17
C GLU A 28 1.10 -22.15 9.68
N GLN A 29 1.81 -21.52 8.74
CA GLN A 29 3.11 -22.00 8.26
C GLN A 29 4.17 -22.00 9.36
N GLN A 30 4.27 -20.91 10.12
CA GLN A 30 5.20 -20.83 11.27
C GLN A 30 4.86 -21.85 12.35
N ALA A 31 3.58 -22.07 12.64
CA ALA A 31 3.14 -23.10 13.58
C ALA A 31 3.54 -24.52 13.14
N LYS A 32 3.65 -24.75 11.82
CA LYS A 32 4.15 -25.99 11.21
C LYS A 32 5.68 -26.06 11.12
N GLY A 33 6.41 -25.07 11.64
CA GLY A 33 7.86 -24.97 11.57
C GLY A 33 8.40 -24.46 10.23
N ILE A 34 7.53 -24.02 9.32
CA ILE A 34 7.93 -23.40 8.06
C ILE A 34 8.26 -21.94 8.33
N THR A 35 9.52 -21.58 8.21
CA THR A 35 10.03 -20.24 8.51
C THR A 35 10.38 -19.43 7.26
N ASN A 36 10.42 -20.08 6.09
CA ASN A 36 10.83 -19.48 4.83
C ASN A 36 9.87 -19.87 3.70
N SER A 37 8.70 -19.25 3.68
CA SER A 37 7.72 -19.31 2.58
C SER A 37 7.60 -17.96 1.90
N GLU A 38 7.00 -17.92 0.72
CA GLU A 38 6.73 -16.68 0.00
C GLU A 38 5.79 -15.77 0.80
N GLU A 39 4.78 -16.34 1.45
CA GLU A 39 3.80 -15.61 2.27
C GLU A 39 4.45 -14.97 3.51
N ILE A 40 5.35 -15.68 4.18
CA ILE A 40 6.10 -15.14 5.33
C ILE A 40 7.02 -14.00 4.88
N GLN A 41 7.72 -14.17 3.76
CA GLN A 41 8.59 -13.16 3.18
C GLN A 41 7.79 -11.92 2.75
N LEU A 42 6.63 -12.11 2.12
CA LEU A 42 5.72 -11.05 1.72
C LEU A 42 5.21 -10.28 2.94
N LEU A 43 4.74 -10.98 3.98
CA LEU A 43 4.26 -10.37 5.22
C LEU A 43 5.36 -9.53 5.88
N LYS A 44 6.60 -10.03 5.90
CA LYS A 44 7.76 -9.31 6.42
C LYS A 44 8.05 -8.05 5.60
N ALA A 45 8.02 -8.14 4.27
CA ALA A 45 8.24 -7.00 3.39
C ALA A 45 7.17 -5.91 3.57
N ILE A 46 5.89 -6.29 3.71
CA ILE A 46 4.78 -5.37 3.97
C ILE A 46 4.96 -4.66 5.32
N LYS A 47 5.30 -5.40 6.38
CA LYS A 47 5.57 -4.83 7.71
C LYS A 47 6.75 -3.85 7.67
N GLN A 48 7.85 -4.21 7.00
CA GLN A 48 9.01 -3.33 6.86
C GLN A 48 8.68 -2.03 6.11
N LYS A 49 7.96 -2.12 4.98
CA LYS A 49 7.53 -0.94 4.22
C LYS A 49 6.58 -0.06 5.04
N SER A 50 5.68 -0.67 5.80
CA SER A 50 4.75 0.06 6.68
C SER A 50 5.50 0.84 7.76
N ASP A 51 6.51 0.22 8.38
CA ASP A 51 7.35 0.89 9.37
C ASP A 51 8.12 2.07 8.76
N LEU A 52 8.64 1.90 7.54
CA LEU A 52 9.32 2.96 6.79
C LEU A 52 8.41 4.15 6.49
N ILE A 53 7.16 3.91 6.10
CA ILE A 53 6.14 4.97 5.90
C ILE A 53 5.82 5.68 7.23
N ARG A 54 5.80 4.93 8.34
CA ARG A 54 5.56 5.51 9.67
C ARG A 54 6.70 6.43 10.10
N GLN A 55 7.95 6.03 9.83
CA GLN A 55 9.14 6.83 10.13
C GLN A 55 9.33 8.00 9.16
N ASN A 56 8.87 7.85 7.92
CA ASN A 56 8.94 8.85 6.88
C ASN A 56 7.59 8.97 6.15
N PRO A 57 6.68 9.87 6.60
CA PRO A 57 5.37 10.05 5.97
C PRO A 57 5.40 10.53 4.52
N LEU A 58 6.54 11.05 4.06
CA LEU A 58 6.76 11.44 2.67
C LEU A 58 7.26 10.26 1.83
N TYR A 59 7.39 9.07 2.43
CA TYR A 59 7.83 7.86 1.76
C TYR A 59 6.69 7.26 0.95
N GLY A 60 6.67 7.62 -0.33
CA GLY A 60 5.70 7.15 -1.30
C GLY A 60 5.31 8.23 -2.29
N ASN A 61 4.76 7.83 -3.43
CA ASN A 61 4.09 8.80 -4.30
C ASN A 61 2.78 9.21 -3.64
N ASN A 62 2.62 10.51 -3.34
CA ASN A 62 1.29 11.06 -3.17
C ASN A 62 0.62 10.97 -4.55
N ILE A 63 -0.13 9.89 -4.79
CA ILE A 63 -0.92 9.79 -6.00
C ILE A 63 -2.07 10.78 -5.80
N PRO A 64 -2.10 11.91 -6.55
CA PRO A 64 -3.21 12.83 -6.47
C PRO A 64 -4.48 12.01 -6.71
N LYS A 65 -5.49 12.21 -5.86
CA LYS A 65 -6.82 11.63 -6.09
C LYS A 65 -7.14 11.91 -7.54
N LYS A 66 -7.24 10.84 -8.33
CA LYS A 66 -7.55 10.88 -9.76
C LYS A 66 -8.72 11.84 -9.91
N THR A 67 -8.47 13.06 -10.39
CA THR A 67 -9.52 13.91 -10.93
C THR A 67 -10.01 13.08 -12.11
N ASN A 68 -11.14 12.39 -11.91
CA ASN A 68 -11.86 11.81 -13.02
C ASN A 68 -12.02 12.96 -14.02
N PRO A 69 -11.49 12.87 -15.26
CA PRO A 69 -11.75 13.91 -16.24
C PRO A 69 -13.24 13.81 -16.57
N GLN A 70 -14.06 14.50 -15.76
CA GLN A 70 -15.37 14.95 -16.20
C GLN A 70 -15.07 16.00 -17.25
N ASP A 71 -15.22 15.58 -18.50
CA ASP A 71 -15.44 16.41 -19.67
C ASP A 71 -14.47 17.59 -19.87
N HIS A 72 -13.55 17.45 -20.82
CA HIS A 72 -13.10 18.61 -21.58
C HIS A 72 -12.79 18.22 -23.03
N GLY A 73 -13.71 18.62 -23.91
CA GLY A 73 -13.34 19.30 -25.14
C GLY A 73 -13.22 18.43 -26.39
N ARG A 74 -14.31 18.43 -27.18
CA ARG A 74 -14.36 18.29 -28.65
C ARG A 74 -12.98 18.37 -29.34
N PHE A 75 -12.55 17.27 -29.96
CA PHE A 75 -11.52 17.33 -30.99
C PHE A 75 -12.02 18.21 -32.15
N GLN A 76 -11.31 19.30 -32.44
CA GLN A 76 -11.44 19.99 -33.72
C GLN A 76 -10.33 19.47 -34.64
N PRO A 77 -10.65 18.94 -35.84
CA PRO A 77 -9.63 18.52 -36.78
C PRO A 77 -8.90 19.75 -37.34
N ILE A 78 -7.57 19.68 -37.35
CA ILE A 78 -6.73 20.61 -38.09
C ILE A 78 -6.97 20.40 -39.60
N GLN A 79 -7.34 21.46 -40.31
CA GLN A 79 -7.41 21.46 -41.76
C GLN A 79 -5.97 21.54 -42.31
N GLY A 80 -5.60 20.55 -43.11
CA GLY A 80 -4.42 20.58 -43.97
C GLY A 80 -4.79 20.95 -45.40
#